data_AF-A0A358C1Z7-F1
#
_entry.id   AF-A0A358C1Z7-F1
#
_cell.length_a   1.000
_cell.length_b   1.000
_cell.length_c   1.000
_cell.angle_alpha   90.00
_cell.angle_beta   90.00
_cell.angle_gamma   90.00
#
_symmetry.space_group_name_H-M   'P 1'
#
loop_
_entity.id
_entity.type
_entity.pdbx_description
1 polymer ?
#
loop_
_entity_poly.entity_id
_entity_poly.type
_entity_poly.pdbx_seq_one_letter_code
_entity_poly.pdbx_strand_id
1 'polypeptide(L)' 'MKAEASTRITGYVLASFGLVAGLAWNEAIKALIEQIFPAPADSILAKLVYATVVTIFVIAVTIIVTHVTKRKE' A
#
# COMPACT_ATOMS: atom_id res chain seq x y z
N MET A 1 -8.95 32.74 0.68
CA MET A 1 -10.06 31.77 0.79
C MET A 1 -10.04 30.69 -0.30
N LYS A 2 -10.14 31.01 -1.61
CA LYS A 2 -10.17 29.97 -2.67
C LYS A 2 -8.93 29.05 -2.71
N ALA A 3 -7.73 29.62 -2.56
CA ALA A 3 -6.49 28.84 -2.57
C ALA A 3 -6.40 27.85 -1.39
N GLU A 4 -6.82 28.26 -0.21
CA GLU A 4 -6.81 27.41 0.99
C GLU A 4 -7.81 26.24 0.90
N ALA A 5 -9.00 26.49 0.34
CA ALA A 5 -9.98 25.45 0.07
C ALA A 5 -9.44 24.41 -0.93
N SER A 6 -8.77 24.87 -2.00
CA SER A 6 -8.16 23.98 -3.00
C SER A 6 -7.11 23.05 -2.38
N THR A 7 -6.21 23.58 -1.53
CA THR A 7 -5.17 22.78 -0.87
C THR A 7 -5.76 21.69 0.02
N ARG A 8 -6.81 22.03 0.79
CA ARG A 8 -7.50 21.05 1.66
C ARG A 8 -8.18 19.95 0.85
N ILE A 9 -8.85 20.32 -0.24
CA ILE A 9 -9.50 19.36 -1.15
C ILE A 9 -8.46 18.41 -1.76
N THR A 10 -7.33 18.93 -2.24
CA THR A 10 -6.24 18.09 -2.76
C THR A 10 -5.73 17.11 -1.71
N GLY A 11 -5.57 17.56 -0.46
CA GLY A 11 -5.17 16.69 0.65
C GLY A 11 -6.16 15.55 0.90
N TYR A 12 -7.46 15.84 0.95
CA TYR A 12 -8.49 14.82 1.11
C TYR A 12 -8.54 13.84 -0.05
N VAL A 13 -8.45 14.34 -1.29
CA VAL A 13 -8.43 13.51 -2.50
C VAL A 13 -7.23 12.55 -2.47
N LEU A 14 -6.03 13.07 -2.16
CA LEU A 14 -4.83 12.25 -2.04
C LEU A 14 -4.94 11.21 -0.93
N ALA A 15 -5.50 11.57 0.22
CA ALA A 15 -5.71 10.62 1.32
C ALA A 15 -6.68 9.50 0.95
N SER A 16 -7.81 9.84 0.32
CA SER A 16 -8.80 8.87 -0.15
C SER A 16 -8.21 7.93 -1.22
N PHE A 17 -7.48 8.47 -2.20
CA PHE A 17 -6.81 7.64 -3.20
C PHE A 17 -5.67 6.80 -2.62
N GLY A 18 -4.96 7.32 -1.61
CA GLY A 18 -3.93 6.56 -0.88
C GLY A 18 -4.53 5.32 -0.20
N LEU A 19 -5.72 5.45 0.40
CA LEU A 19 -6.44 4.32 0.99
C LEU A 19 -6.85 3.30 -0.07
N VAL A 20 -7.45 3.75 -1.18
CA VAL A 20 -7.85 2.87 -2.28
C VAL A 20 -6.65 2.14 -2.88
N ALA A 21 -5.54 2.84 -3.09
CA ALA A 21 -4.31 2.23 -3.58
C ALA A 21 -3.78 1.15 -2.62
N GLY A 22 -3.76 1.43 -1.31
CA GLY A 22 -3.35 0.45 -0.30
C GLY A 22 -4.21 -0.81 -0.30
N LEU A 23 -5.54 -0.65 -0.41
CA LEU A 23 -6.47 -1.78 -0.52
C LEU A 23 -6.25 -2.58 -1.80
N ALA A 24 -6.06 -1.92 -2.94
CA ALA A 24 -5.82 -2.58 -4.22
C ALA A 24 -4.52 -3.42 -4.21
N TRP A 25 -3.44 -2.91 -3.61
CA TRP A 25 -2.19 -3.66 -3.46
C TRP A 25 -2.35 -4.87 -2.54
N ASN A 26 -3.09 -4.75 -1.44
CA ASN A 26 -3.41 -5.88 -0.57
C ASN A 26 -4.14 -6.99 -1.35
N GLU A 27 -5.20 -6.66 -2.09
CA GLU A 27 -5.93 -7.65 -2.89
C GLU A 27 -5.08 -8.26 -4.03
N ALA A 28 -4.26 -7.44 -4.70
CA ALA A 28 -3.36 -7.92 -5.74
C ALA A 28 -2.32 -8.93 -5.21
N ILE A 29 -1.74 -8.67 -4.04
CA ILE A 29 -0.76 -9.59 -3.42
C ILE A 29 -1.45 -10.90 -3.03
N LYS A 30 -2.67 -10.86 -2.47
CA LYS A 30 -3.44 -12.08 -2.16
C LYS A 30 -3.70 -12.91 -3.42
N ALA A 31 -4.24 -12.29 -4.46
CA ALA A 31 -4.54 -12.97 -5.72
C ALA A 31 -3.28 -13.59 -6.35
N LEU A 32 -2.14 -12.90 -6.27
CA LEU A 32 -0.87 -13.43 -6.74
C LEU A 32 -0.43 -14.67 -5.94
N ILE A 33 -0.57 -14.64 -4.61
CA ILE A 33 -0.23 -15.77 -3.75
C ILE A 33 -1.15 -16.96 -4.01
N GLU A 34 -2.45 -16.72 -4.20
CA GLU A 34 -3.43 -17.76 -4.56
C GLU A 34 -3.09 -18.44 -5.89
N GLN A 35 -2.55 -17.71 -6.86
CA GLN A 35 -2.12 -18.30 -8.13
C GLN A 35 -0.81 -19.09 -8.01
N ILE A 36 0.12 -18.65 -7.17
CA ILE A 36 1.46 -19.28 -7.04
C ILE A 36 1.43 -20.48 -6.09
N PHE A 37 0.60 -20.46 -5.06
CA PHE A 37 0.51 -21.53 -4.07
C PHE A 37 -0.66 -22.48 -4.39
N PRO A 38 -0.40 -23.73 -4.80
CA PRO A 38 -1.45 -24.72 -5.06
C PRO A 38 -2.11 -25.27 -3.78
N ALA A 39 -1.62 -24.88 -2.60
CA ALA A 39 -2.22 -25.22 -1.32
C ALA A 39 -3.43 -24.30 -1.05
N PRO A 40 -4.39 -24.70 -0.19
CA PRO A 40 -5.50 -23.83 0.18
C PRO A 40 -4.98 -22.46 0.62
N ALA A 41 -5.61 -21.39 0.14
CA ALA A 41 -5.28 -20.00 0.50
C ALA A 41 -5.27 -19.79 2.04
N ASP A 42 -6.01 -20.64 2.76
CA ASP A 42 -6.08 -20.65 4.22
C ASP A 42 -4.95 -21.39 4.95
N SER A 43 -4.00 -21.98 4.21
CA SER A 43 -2.84 -22.64 4.79
C SER A 43 -1.96 -21.64 5.55
N ILE A 44 -1.43 -22.06 6.70
CA ILE A 44 -0.56 -21.22 7.55
C ILE A 44 0.64 -20.71 6.75
N LEU A 45 1.18 -21.53 5.84
CA LEU A 45 2.32 -21.16 5.01
C LEU A 45 1.96 -20.03 4.03
N ALA A 46 0.80 -20.09 3.35
CA ALA A 46 0.36 -19.01 2.46
C ALA A 46 0.19 -17.68 3.23
N LYS A 47 -0.37 -17.72 4.45
CA LYS A 47 -0.52 -16.55 5.33
C LYS A 47 0.82 -15.96 5.77
N LEU A 48 1.80 -16.81 6.09
CA LEU A 48 3.15 -16.35 6.48
C LEU A 48 3.89 -15.71 5.30
N VAL A 49 3.76 -16.28 4.10
CA VAL A 49 4.31 -15.69 2.87
C VAL A 49 3.65 -14.35 2.59
N TYR A 50 2.32 -14.29 2.63
CA TYR A 50 1.56 -13.04 2.49
C TYR A 50 2.04 -11.96 3.47
N ALA A 51 2.11 -12.27 4.77
CA ALA A 51 2.55 -11.32 5.78
C ALA A 51 3.98 -10.82 5.52
N THR A 52 4.88 -11.70 5.08
CA THR A 52 6.27 -11.34 4.76
C THR A 52 6.33 -10.41 3.54
N VAL A 53 5.62 -10.73 2.46
CA VAL A 53 5.57 -9.94 1.23
C VAL A 53 4.98 -8.55 1.51
N VAL A 54 3.87 -8.48 2.23
CA VAL A 54 3.24 -7.20 2.59
C VAL A 54 4.16 -6.35 3.48
N THR A 55 4.88 -6.95 4.43
CA THR A 55 5.84 -6.22 5.27
C THR A 55 6.96 -5.61 4.44
N ILE A 56 7.55 -6.39 3.51
CA ILE A 56 8.59 -5.89 2.60
C ILE A 56 8.04 -4.77 1.72
N PHE A 57 6.82 -4.92 1.19
CA PHE A 57 6.16 -3.89 0.38
C PHE A 57 5.98 -2.58 1.17
N VAL A 58 5.47 -2.66 2.40
CA VAL A 58 5.29 -1.50 3.29
C VAL A 58 6.63 -0.83 3.59
N ILE A 59 7.70 -1.59 3.87
CA ILE A 59 9.04 -1.04 4.09
C ILE A 59 9.52 -0.30 2.83
N ALA A 60 9.38 -0.90 1.64
CA ALA A 60 9.79 -0.27 0.39
C ALA A 60 9.07 1.07 0.14
N VAL A 61 7.74 1.09 0.31
CA VAL A 61 6.93 2.32 0.20
C VAL A 61 7.37 3.35 1.25
N THR A 62 7.61 2.93 2.49
CA THR A 62 8.06 3.83 3.57
C THR A 62 9.41 4.46 3.26
N ILE A 63 10.36 3.70 2.72
CA ILE A 63 11.68 4.21 2.30
C ILE A 63 11.52 5.25 1.19
N ILE A 64 10.71 4.96 0.17
CA ILE A 64 10.45 5.88 -0.94
C ILE A 64 9.84 7.18 -0.42
N VAL A 65 8.79 7.10 0.40
CA VAL A 65 8.12 8.27 0.98
C VAL A 65 9.10 9.08 1.83
N THR A 66 9.87 8.42 2.70
CA THR A 66 10.85 9.10 3.56
C THR A 66 11.94 9.80 2.74
N HIS A 67 12.41 9.19 1.65
CA HIS A 67 13.40 9.78 0.76
C HIS A 67 12.84 10.99 0.00
N VAL A 68 11.59 10.93 -0.47
CA VAL A 68 10.93 12.05 -1.16
C VAL A 68 10.70 13.22 -0.23
N THR A 69 10.31 12.97 1.03
CA THR A 69 10.10 14.02 2.03
C THR A 69 11.41 14.70 2.42
N LYS A 70 12.51 13.95 2.60
CA LYS A 70 13.84 14.52 2.92
C LYS A 70 14.42 15.42 1.83
N ARG A 71 14.03 15.27 0.55
CA ARG A 71 14.51 16.16 -0.54
C ARG A 71 13.87 17.55 -0.52
N LYS A 72 12.84 17.77 0.29
CA LYS A 72 12.12 19.06 0.38
C LYS A 72 12.54 19.92 1.58
N GLU A 73 13.41 19.39 2.44
CA GLU A 73 14.18 20.17 3.43
C GLU A 73 15.54 20.56 2.83
#